data_AF-A0A929ZUR9-F1
#
_entry.id   AF-A0A929ZUR9-F1
#
_cell.length_a   1.000
_cell.length_b   1.000
_cell.length_c   1.000
_cell.angle_alpha   90.00
_cell.angle_beta   90.00
_cell.angle_gamma   90.00
#
_symmetry.space_group_name_H-M   'P 1'
#
loop_
_entity.id
_entity.type
_entity.pdbx_description
1 polymer ?
#
loop_
_entity_poly.entity_id
_entity_poly.type
_entity_poly.pdbx_seq_one_letter_code
_entity_poly.pdbx_strand_id
1 'polypeptide(L)'
;MKKELIISHEDMASKIALIEDGRLFELHVEEQGSNFAVGDLFVGKIKKLAPNLNAAFVNIGHEKDAFLHYQDLGPEFRTYQNLLKAIRSKRMQSPSLKVFPIEEEIDKHGTIDKVLSVGDEVLLQITKEPISTKGPRVTTQISLTGRYMVLIPFDQKISVSKKIKDSQEKTRLKTLVESIRPEGFGVIIRTVAEGKKVAELHNDMNQLIEKWNICFENIQKNKIPSKVLSEEDRASAILRDNFN
;
A
#
# COMPACT_ATOMS: atom_id res chain seq x y z
N MET A 1 -7.17 -28.22 -5.00
CA MET A 1 -8.10 -27.24 -5.59
C MET A 1 -7.47 -26.75 -6.87
N LYS A 2 -8.15 -26.91 -7.99
CA LYS A 2 -7.71 -26.38 -9.28
C LYS A 2 -8.23 -24.95 -9.39
N LYS A 3 -7.31 -23.99 -9.55
CA LYS A 3 -7.65 -22.58 -9.79
C LYS A 3 -7.39 -22.23 -11.25
N GLU A 4 -8.31 -21.53 -11.87
CA GLU A 4 -8.21 -21.06 -13.25
C GLU A 4 -8.54 -19.57 -13.28
N LEU A 5 -7.70 -18.79 -13.96
CA LEU A 5 -7.97 -17.36 -14.21
C LEU A 5 -8.30 -17.20 -15.69
N ILE A 6 -9.50 -16.74 -15.99
CA ILE A 6 -9.94 -16.45 -17.36
C ILE A 6 -10.00 -14.94 -17.52
N ILE A 7 -9.28 -14.41 -18.51
CA ILE A 7 -9.27 -12.99 -18.84
C ILE A 7 -9.86 -12.86 -20.24
N SER A 8 -10.93 -12.07 -20.35
CA SER A 8 -11.55 -11.70 -21.62
C SER A 8 -11.49 -10.20 -21.78
N HIS A 9 -11.16 -9.72 -22.97
CA HIS A 9 -11.11 -8.29 -23.28
C HIS A 9 -12.03 -7.99 -24.45
N GLU A 10 -13.06 -7.19 -24.22
CA GLU A 10 -14.09 -6.80 -25.20
C GLU A 10 -14.50 -5.34 -24.96
N ASP A 11 -14.72 -4.56 -26.01
CA ASP A 11 -15.32 -3.21 -25.96
C ASP A 11 -14.75 -2.28 -24.87
N MET A 12 -13.42 -2.23 -24.75
CA MET A 12 -12.70 -1.42 -23.74
C MET A 12 -12.94 -1.83 -22.27
N ALA A 13 -13.45 -3.05 -22.06
CA ALA A 13 -13.57 -3.64 -20.74
C ALA A 13 -12.81 -4.97 -20.65
N SER A 14 -12.09 -5.16 -19.54
CA SER A 14 -11.46 -6.42 -19.19
C SER A 14 -12.31 -7.14 -18.16
N LYS A 15 -12.78 -8.35 -18.49
CA LYS A 15 -13.50 -9.25 -17.58
C LYS A 15 -12.52 -10.30 -17.07
N ILE A 16 -12.33 -10.37 -15.76
CA ILE A 16 -11.42 -11.30 -15.10
C ILE A 16 -12.23 -12.22 -14.20
N ALA A 17 -12.30 -13.51 -14.54
CA ALA A 17 -13.01 -14.52 -13.79
C ALA A 17 -12.03 -15.46 -13.09
N LEU A 18 -12.14 -15.57 -11.76
CA LEU A 18 -11.46 -16.58 -10.96
C LEU A 18 -12.40 -17.77 -10.77
N ILE A 19 -11.97 -18.94 -11.24
CA ILE A 19 -12.70 -20.19 -11.14
C ILE A 19 -11.97 -21.11 -10.16
N GLU A 20 -12.71 -21.69 -9.22
CA GLU A 20 -12.22 -22.71 -8.29
C GLU A 20 -13.02 -24.00 -8.47
N ASP A 21 -12.33 -25.10 -8.79
CA ASP A 21 -12.91 -26.44 -8.99
C ASP A 21 -14.12 -26.43 -9.97
N GLY A 22 -13.97 -25.68 -11.07
CA GLY A 22 -14.97 -25.56 -12.14
C GLY A 22 -16.14 -24.63 -11.85
N ARG A 23 -16.14 -23.92 -10.71
CA ARG A 23 -17.18 -22.95 -10.33
C ARG A 23 -16.62 -21.53 -10.31
N LEU A 24 -17.41 -20.57 -10.82
CA LEU A 24 -17.07 -19.15 -10.71
C LEU A 24 -17.01 -18.76 -9.24
N PHE A 25 -15.84 -18.31 -8.79
CA PHE A 25 -15.61 -17.84 -7.43
C PHE A 25 -15.73 -16.31 -7.36
N GLU A 26 -15.05 -15.60 -8.27
CA GLU A 26 -15.10 -14.14 -8.39
C GLU A 26 -15.14 -13.70 -9.85
N LEU A 27 -15.82 -12.59 -10.13
CA LEU A 27 -15.82 -11.90 -11.41
C LEU A 27 -15.52 -10.42 -11.20
N HIS A 28 -14.48 -9.93 -11.86
CA HIS A 28 -14.10 -8.53 -11.88
C HIS A 28 -14.29 -7.98 -13.30
N VAL A 29 -14.82 -6.76 -13.41
CA VAL A 29 -14.98 -6.05 -14.68
C VAL A 29 -14.27 -4.71 -14.55
N GLU A 30 -13.21 -4.52 -15.31
CA GLU A 30 -12.46 -3.27 -15.40
C GLU A 30 -12.84 -2.56 -16.68
N GLU A 31 -13.59 -1.46 -16.57
CA GLU A 31 -13.82 -0.54 -17.70
C GLU A 31 -12.61 0.40 -17.84
N GLN A 32 -12.20 0.71 -19.08
CA GLN A 32 -11.19 1.74 -19.33
C GLN A 32 -11.64 3.07 -18.72
N GLY A 33 -10.85 3.59 -17.77
CA GLY A 33 -11.10 4.86 -17.09
C GLY A 33 -11.24 4.76 -15.57
N SER A 34 -11.27 3.55 -14.99
CA SER A 34 -11.10 3.36 -13.55
C SER A 34 -9.70 3.84 -13.12
N ASN A 35 -9.63 5.06 -12.57
CA ASN A 35 -8.37 5.68 -12.14
C ASN A 35 -7.86 5.20 -10.77
N PHE A 36 -8.54 4.23 -10.15
CA PHE A 36 -8.22 3.72 -8.83
C PHE A 36 -8.12 2.20 -8.80
N ALA A 37 -7.00 1.71 -8.29
CA ALA A 37 -6.87 0.35 -7.80
C ALA A 37 -6.66 0.35 -6.28
N VAL A 38 -7.17 -0.67 -5.59
CA VAL A 38 -6.75 -0.96 -4.22
C VAL A 38 -5.24 -1.15 -4.21
N GLY A 39 -4.54 -0.44 -3.32
CA GLY A 39 -3.08 -0.43 -3.26
C GLY A 39 -2.44 0.80 -3.89
N ASP A 40 -3.13 1.57 -4.74
CA ASP A 40 -2.61 2.82 -5.29
C ASP A 40 -2.22 3.81 -4.18
N LEU A 41 -1.10 4.53 -4.37
CA LEU A 41 -0.68 5.60 -3.47
C LEU A 41 -0.94 6.97 -4.11
N PHE A 42 -1.45 7.89 -3.29
CA PHE A 42 -1.74 9.27 -3.66
C PHE A 42 -1.11 10.24 -2.65
N VAL A 43 -0.72 11.42 -3.13
CA VAL A 43 -0.59 12.58 -2.25
C VAL A 43 -1.83 13.44 -2.43
N GLY A 44 -2.59 13.59 -1.34
CA GLY A 44 -3.82 14.37 -1.30
C GLY A 44 -3.71 15.60 -0.40
N LYS A 45 -4.74 16.44 -0.44
CA LYS A 45 -4.88 17.60 0.43
C LYS A 45 -6.16 17.52 1.26
N ILE A 46 -6.06 17.68 2.58
CA ILE A 46 -7.23 17.68 3.46
C ILE A 46 -8.16 18.82 3.05
N LYS A 47 -9.36 18.47 2.59
CA LYS A 47 -10.36 19.44 2.14
C LYS A 47 -11.31 19.83 3.26
N LYS A 48 -11.70 18.86 4.09
CA LYS A 48 -12.64 19.06 5.19
C LYS A 48 -12.36 18.06 6.32
N LEU A 49 -12.46 18.52 7.56
CA LEU A 49 -12.53 17.66 8.74
C LEU A 49 -13.98 17.39 9.10
N ALA A 50 -14.26 16.18 9.58
CA ALA A 50 -15.55 15.76 10.09
C ALA A 50 -15.37 15.16 11.50
N PRO A 51 -15.23 16.00 12.55
CA PRO A 51 -15.01 15.53 13.92
C PRO A 51 -16.06 14.55 14.42
N ASN A 52 -17.33 14.74 14.01
CA ASN A 52 -18.44 13.84 14.36
C ASN A 52 -18.25 12.40 13.84
N LEU A 53 -17.45 12.23 12.78
CA LEU A 53 -17.10 10.92 12.21
C LEU A 53 -15.68 10.48 12.59
N ASN A 54 -14.98 11.30 13.39
CA ASN A 54 -13.54 11.20 13.63
C ASN A 54 -12.73 10.96 12.33
N ALA A 55 -13.04 11.73 11.29
CA ALA A 55 -12.53 11.50 9.94
C ALA A 55 -12.22 12.80 9.19
N ALA A 56 -11.49 12.67 8.09
CA ALA A 56 -11.17 13.72 7.14
C ALA A 56 -11.56 13.32 5.72
N PHE A 57 -11.99 14.31 4.94
CA PHE A 57 -12.20 14.18 3.49
C PHE A 57 -10.99 14.78 2.77
N VAL A 58 -10.37 13.96 1.92
CA VAL A 58 -9.12 14.31 1.25
C VAL A 58 -9.34 14.43 -0.24
N ASN A 59 -8.95 15.57 -0.82
CA ASN A 59 -8.91 15.72 -2.26
C ASN A 59 -7.70 14.96 -2.81
N ILE A 60 -7.96 13.96 -3.66
CA ILE A 60 -6.94 13.15 -4.35
C ILE A 60 -6.99 13.32 -5.87
N GLY A 61 -7.66 14.35 -6.39
CA GLY A 61 -7.72 14.67 -7.82
C GLY A 61 -8.86 13.97 -8.57
N HIS A 62 -9.86 13.49 -7.85
CA HIS A 62 -11.04 12.82 -8.40
C HIS A 62 -12.32 13.56 -8.05
N GLU A 63 -13.42 13.24 -8.75
CA GLU A 63 -14.73 13.87 -8.53
C GLU A 63 -15.25 13.72 -7.10
N LYS A 64 -14.85 12.65 -6.42
CA LYS A 64 -15.22 12.33 -5.03
C LYS A 64 -14.00 12.37 -4.13
N ASP A 65 -14.13 13.06 -3.00
CA ASP A 65 -13.09 13.12 -1.99
C ASP A 65 -12.92 11.75 -1.32
N ALA A 66 -11.68 11.38 -1.01
CA ALA A 66 -11.35 10.17 -0.27
C ALA A 66 -11.73 10.31 1.21
N PHE A 67 -12.11 9.19 1.82
CA PHE A 67 -12.46 9.12 3.24
C PHE A 67 -11.31 8.54 4.07
N LEU A 68 -10.75 9.34 4.97
CA LEU A 68 -9.68 8.98 5.89
C LEU A 68 -10.19 9.01 7.33
N HIS A 69 -10.33 7.85 7.97
CA HIS A 69 -10.72 7.78 9.39
C HIS A 69 -9.49 7.89 10.30
N TYR A 70 -9.66 8.37 11.54
CA TYR A 70 -8.58 8.52 12.52
C TYR A 70 -7.77 7.23 12.74
N GLN A 71 -8.45 6.09 12.86
CA GLN A 71 -7.80 4.79 13.04
C GLN A 71 -7.01 4.33 11.80
N ASP A 72 -7.29 4.92 10.63
CA ASP A 72 -6.56 4.64 9.39
C ASP A 72 -5.29 5.51 9.28
N LEU A 73 -5.00 6.40 10.25
CA LEU A 73 -3.73 7.15 10.29
C LEU A 73 -2.54 6.26 10.71
N GLY A 74 -2.78 5.35 11.65
CA GLY A 74 -1.72 4.55 12.27
C GLY A 74 -0.79 5.35 13.21
N PRO A 75 -0.03 4.64 14.06
CA PRO A 75 0.82 5.27 15.07
C PRO A 75 1.91 6.16 14.46
N GLU A 76 2.51 5.75 13.34
CA GLU A 76 3.64 6.42 12.69
C GLU A 76 3.23 7.62 11.81
N PHE A 77 1.98 8.08 11.89
CA PHE A 77 1.45 9.15 11.04
C PHE A 77 2.34 10.40 11.02
N ARG A 78 2.86 10.83 12.18
CA ARG A 78 3.74 12.01 12.27
C ARG A 78 5.02 11.84 11.47
N THR A 79 5.60 10.63 11.48
CA THR A 79 6.79 10.28 10.70
C THR A 79 6.52 10.39 9.21
N TYR A 80 5.38 9.86 8.73
CA TYR A 80 4.97 10.01 7.33
C TYR A 80 4.71 11.47 6.95
N GLN A 81 4.13 12.27 7.85
CA GLN A 81 3.91 13.70 7.61
C GLN A 81 5.25 14.46 7.51
N ASN A 82 6.23 14.14 8.36
CA ASN A 82 7.57 14.72 8.28
C ASN A 82 8.29 14.27 7.00
N LEU A 83 8.19 12.98 6.63
CA LEU A 83 8.73 12.45 5.39
C LEU A 83 8.19 13.24 4.19
N LEU A 84 6.87 13.36 4.07
CA LEU A 84 6.25 14.08 2.97
C LEU A 84 6.74 15.54 2.91
N LYS A 85 6.76 16.24 4.05
CA LYS A 85 7.30 17.61 4.12
C LYS A 85 8.77 17.68 3.69
N ALA A 86 9.61 16.74 4.12
CA ALA A 86 11.04 16.71 3.80
C ALA A 86 11.28 16.49 2.29
N ILE A 87 10.53 15.58 1.67
CA ILE A 87 10.58 15.31 0.23
C ILE A 87 10.11 16.55 -0.55
N ARG A 88 8.95 17.12 -0.19
CA ARG A 88 8.34 18.27 -0.88
C ARG A 88 9.17 19.55 -0.77
N SER A 89 9.78 19.77 0.40
CA SER A 89 10.70 20.90 0.63
C SER A 89 12.11 20.69 0.06
N LYS A 90 12.36 19.59 -0.65
CA LYS A 90 13.67 19.23 -1.22
C LYS A 90 14.79 19.09 -0.18
N ARG A 91 14.44 18.95 1.11
CA ARG A 91 15.40 18.65 2.19
C ARG A 91 15.88 17.20 2.14
N MET A 92 15.03 16.30 1.64
CA MET A 92 15.37 14.90 1.38
C MET A 92 15.43 14.67 -0.14
N GLN A 93 16.59 14.20 -0.61
CA GLN A 93 16.89 13.96 -2.02
C GLN A 93 17.22 12.49 -2.34
N SER A 94 17.18 11.63 -1.33
CA SER A 94 17.40 10.19 -1.46
C SER A 94 16.19 9.46 -0.89
N PRO A 95 15.74 8.35 -1.51
CA PRO A 95 14.64 7.53 -0.99
C PRO A 95 15.01 6.70 0.25
N SER A 96 16.28 6.68 0.66
CA SER A 96 16.76 5.89 1.80
C SER A 96 16.16 6.36 3.13
N LEU A 97 15.61 5.42 3.90
CA LEU A 97 15.02 5.68 5.22
C LEU A 97 15.98 5.43 6.39
N LYS A 98 17.20 4.95 6.11
CA LYS A 98 18.20 4.50 7.09
C LYS A 98 18.42 5.47 8.27
N VAL A 99 18.45 6.77 8.00
CA VAL A 99 18.72 7.81 9.01
C VAL A 99 17.58 8.81 9.11
N PHE A 100 16.39 8.46 8.62
CA PHE A 100 15.24 9.36 8.68
C PHE A 100 14.69 9.41 10.12
N PRO A 101 14.46 10.61 10.70
CA PRO A 101 13.98 10.74 12.07
C PRO A 101 12.59 10.11 12.24
N ILE A 102 12.45 9.31 13.30
CA ILE A 102 11.16 8.75 13.72
C ILE A 102 10.53 9.74 14.71
N GLU A 103 9.29 10.15 14.42
CA GLU A 103 8.52 11.04 15.26
C GLU A 103 7.76 10.27 16.35
N GLU A 104 7.27 10.98 17.37
CA GLU A 104 6.41 10.38 18.39
C GLU A 104 5.11 9.84 17.78
N GLU A 105 4.64 8.69 18.30
CA GLU A 105 3.39 8.09 17.86
C GLU A 105 2.19 8.99 18.20
N ILE A 106 1.16 8.95 17.36
CA ILE A 106 -0.13 9.56 17.71
C ILE A 106 -0.87 8.72 18.76
N ASP A 107 -1.71 9.37 19.57
CA ASP A 107 -2.58 8.67 20.51
C ASP A 107 -3.59 7.78 19.76
N LYS A 108 -3.67 6.49 20.07
CA LYS A 108 -4.62 5.55 19.43
C LYS A 108 -6.08 5.92 19.67
N HIS A 109 -6.39 6.69 20.71
CA HIS A 109 -7.74 7.12 21.08
C HIS A 109 -7.98 8.62 20.86
N GLY A 110 -7.10 9.28 20.12
CA GLY A 110 -7.24 10.71 19.81
C GLY A 110 -8.33 11.04 18.79
N THR A 111 -8.38 12.32 18.41
CA THR A 111 -9.36 12.86 17.46
C THR A 111 -8.67 13.50 16.26
N ILE A 112 -9.32 13.40 15.09
CA ILE A 112 -8.77 13.80 13.79
C ILE A 112 -8.37 15.28 13.75
N ASP A 113 -9.14 16.14 14.42
CA ASP A 113 -8.97 17.59 14.48
C ASP A 113 -7.78 18.03 15.34
N LYS A 114 -7.25 17.14 16.19
CA LYS A 114 -6.02 17.39 16.94
C LYS A 114 -4.76 17.02 16.17
N VAL A 115 -4.90 16.23 15.10
CA VAL A 115 -3.76 15.65 14.36
C VAL A 115 -3.65 16.24 12.96
N LEU A 116 -4.77 16.61 12.34
CA LEU A 116 -4.85 17.15 10.99
C LEU A 116 -5.52 18.51 10.96
N SER A 117 -5.10 19.34 10.01
CA SER A 117 -5.71 20.62 9.66
C SER A 117 -6.18 20.64 8.20
N VAL A 118 -7.17 21.47 7.92
CA VAL A 118 -7.59 21.73 6.53
C VAL A 118 -6.40 22.30 5.76
N GLY A 119 -6.13 21.72 4.59
CA GLY A 119 -5.02 22.09 3.74
C GLY A 119 -3.74 21.27 3.95
N ASP A 120 -3.68 20.41 4.96
CA ASP A 120 -2.55 19.50 5.13
C ASP A 120 -2.38 18.58 3.91
N GLU A 121 -1.13 18.38 3.50
CA GLU A 121 -0.76 17.37 2.51
C GLU A 121 -0.56 16.03 3.22
N VAL A 122 -1.10 14.95 2.64
CA VAL A 122 -1.04 13.60 3.23
C VAL A 122 -0.74 12.56 2.16
N LEU A 123 0.17 11.63 2.47
CA LEU A 123 0.43 10.44 1.67
C LEU A 123 -0.58 9.36 2.07
N LEU A 124 -1.28 8.82 1.09
CA LEU A 124 -2.43 7.94 1.26
C LEU A 124 -2.29 6.70 0.40
N GLN A 125 -2.81 5.58 0.89
CA GLN A 125 -2.99 4.35 0.13
C GLN A 125 -4.48 3.98 0.06
N ILE A 126 -4.96 3.62 -1.13
CA ILE A 126 -6.35 3.18 -1.35
C ILE A 126 -6.53 1.80 -0.72
N THR A 127 -7.51 1.68 0.19
CA THR A 127 -7.88 0.41 0.85
C THR A 127 -9.18 -0.16 0.32
N LYS A 128 -10.08 0.71 -0.17
CA LYS A 128 -11.33 0.33 -0.83
C LYS A 128 -11.60 1.30 -1.97
N GLU A 129 -11.95 0.73 -3.12
CA GLU A 129 -12.45 1.47 -4.29
C GLU A 129 -13.72 2.26 -3.93
N PRO A 130 -14.00 3.36 -4.66
CA PRO A 130 -15.24 4.11 -4.51
C PRO A 130 -16.45 3.22 -4.83
N ILE A 131 -17.55 3.44 -4.10
CA ILE A 131 -18.80 2.71 -4.31
C ILE A 131 -19.92 3.73 -4.50
N SER A 132 -20.51 3.75 -5.70
CA SER A 132 -21.61 4.64 -6.06
C SER A 132 -21.27 6.10 -5.73
N THR A 133 -21.94 6.71 -4.75
CA THR A 133 -21.74 8.11 -4.36
C THR A 133 -20.60 8.32 -3.34
N LYS A 134 -20.04 7.26 -2.78
CA LYS A 134 -18.97 7.31 -1.77
C LYS A 134 -17.60 7.25 -2.45
N GLY A 135 -16.72 8.19 -2.10
CA GLY A 135 -15.32 8.16 -2.51
C GLY A 135 -14.56 6.98 -1.91
N PRO A 136 -13.31 6.75 -2.34
CA PRO A 136 -12.50 5.63 -1.87
C PRO A 136 -12.17 5.77 -0.38
N ARG A 137 -11.98 4.63 0.30
CA ARG A 137 -11.42 4.61 1.66
C ARG A 137 -9.90 4.54 1.59
N VAL A 138 -9.22 5.35 2.40
CA VAL A 138 -7.77 5.46 2.40
C VAL A 138 -7.16 5.26 3.78
N THR A 139 -5.88 4.93 3.81
CA THR A 139 -5.02 4.82 5.00
C THR A 139 -3.73 5.59 4.78
N THR A 140 -3.05 6.03 5.84
CA THR A 140 -1.67 6.53 5.75
C THR A 140 -0.64 5.48 6.18
N GLN A 141 -1.10 4.29 6.59
CA GLN A 141 -0.24 3.13 6.87
C GLN A 141 0.18 2.49 5.56
N ILE A 142 1.24 3.02 4.95
CA ILE A 142 1.71 2.60 3.63
C ILE A 142 2.32 1.20 3.69
N SER A 143 1.94 0.37 2.72
CA SER A 143 2.52 -0.96 2.53
C SER A 143 2.67 -1.26 1.04
N LEU A 144 3.82 -1.83 0.64
CA LEU A 144 4.08 -2.23 -0.74
C LEU A 144 4.00 -3.74 -0.82
N THR A 145 3.08 -4.25 -1.64
CA THR A 145 2.77 -5.68 -1.70
C THR A 145 3.53 -6.34 -2.85
N GLY A 146 4.31 -7.37 -2.50
CA GLY A 146 5.01 -8.25 -3.42
C GLY A 146 4.39 -9.64 -3.39
N ARG A 147 4.95 -10.58 -4.16
CA ARG A 147 4.43 -11.95 -4.22
C ARG A 147 4.75 -12.72 -2.94
N TYR A 148 5.97 -12.56 -2.43
CA TYR A 148 6.47 -13.34 -1.31
C TYR A 148 6.51 -12.53 -0.02
N MET A 149 6.56 -11.20 -0.10
CA MET A 149 6.58 -10.35 1.08
C MET A 149 5.83 -9.03 0.88
N VAL A 150 5.62 -8.34 2.00
CA VAL A 150 5.09 -6.97 2.05
C VAL A 150 6.12 -6.10 2.73
N LEU A 151 6.48 -4.99 2.10
CA LEU A 151 7.45 -4.02 2.60
C LEU A 151 6.72 -2.84 3.24
N ILE A 152 7.13 -2.46 4.46
CA ILE A 152 6.45 -1.43 5.27
C ILE A 152 7.48 -0.37 5.70
N PRO A 153 7.39 0.88 5.21
CA PRO A 153 8.25 1.96 5.68
C PRO A 153 8.09 2.22 7.18
N PHE A 154 9.19 2.57 7.85
CA PHE A 154 9.27 2.93 9.27
C PHE A 154 8.91 1.84 10.29
N ASP A 155 8.58 0.63 9.84
CA ASP A 155 8.59 -0.56 10.69
C ASP A 155 10.02 -1.12 10.76
N GLN A 156 10.36 -1.80 11.85
CA GLN A 156 11.66 -2.46 12.04
C GLN A 156 11.52 -3.98 12.17
N LYS A 157 10.30 -4.50 12.17
CA LYS A 157 10.02 -5.91 12.44
C LYS A 157 10.02 -6.73 11.15
N ILE A 158 10.61 -7.92 11.23
CA ILE A 158 10.36 -9.00 10.27
C ILE A 158 9.38 -9.98 10.89
N SER A 159 8.20 -10.09 10.28
CA SER A 159 7.13 -10.98 10.68
C SER A 159 6.93 -12.07 9.64
N VAL A 160 6.62 -13.30 10.07
CA VAL A 160 6.31 -14.42 9.17
C VAL A 160 4.83 -14.76 9.30
N SER A 161 4.17 -15.03 8.16
CA SER A 161 2.77 -15.45 8.11
C SER A 161 2.47 -16.57 9.11
N LYS A 162 1.39 -16.39 9.89
CA LYS A 162 0.92 -17.38 10.88
C LYS A 162 0.51 -18.72 10.24
N LYS A 163 0.23 -18.73 8.92
CA LYS A 163 -0.13 -19.94 8.18
C LYS A 163 1.05 -20.87 7.92
N ILE A 164 2.29 -20.35 7.92
CA ILE A 164 3.49 -21.19 7.92
C ILE A 164 3.58 -21.79 9.32
N LYS A 165 3.59 -23.12 9.44
CA LYS A 165 3.58 -23.80 10.74
C LYS A 165 4.98 -24.22 11.18
N ASP A 166 5.82 -24.62 10.24
CA ASP A 166 7.17 -25.07 10.54
C ASP A 166 8.03 -23.94 11.12
N SER A 167 8.61 -24.21 12.29
CA SER A 167 9.47 -23.29 13.02
C SER A 167 10.86 -23.15 12.36
N GLN A 168 11.37 -24.23 11.76
CA GLN A 168 12.66 -24.19 11.06
C GLN A 168 12.54 -23.30 9.83
N GLU A 169 11.48 -23.48 9.04
CA GLU A 169 11.22 -22.63 7.88
C GLU A 169 11.00 -21.16 8.25
N LYS A 170 10.24 -20.86 9.31
CA LYS A 170 10.10 -19.47 9.82
C LYS A 170 11.46 -18.84 10.11
N THR A 171 12.32 -19.58 10.79
CA THR A 171 13.66 -19.12 11.16
C THR A 171 14.49 -18.90 9.91
N ARG A 172 14.48 -19.85 8.96
CA ARG A 172 15.18 -19.74 7.68
C ARG A 172 14.74 -18.49 6.91
N LEU A 173 13.44 -18.33 6.67
CA LEU A 173 12.90 -17.19 5.93
C LEU A 173 13.23 -15.87 6.60
N LYS A 174 13.11 -15.79 7.93
CA LYS A 174 13.47 -14.57 8.69
C LYS A 174 14.94 -14.21 8.49
N THR A 175 15.86 -15.17 8.63
CA THR A 175 17.30 -14.95 8.42
C THR A 175 17.63 -14.49 7.00
N LEU A 176 17.00 -15.11 6.00
CA LEU A 176 17.22 -14.73 4.60
C LEU A 176 16.74 -13.31 4.32
N VAL A 177 15.53 -12.97 4.77
CA VAL A 177 14.95 -11.65 4.54
C VAL A 177 15.70 -10.57 5.32
N GLU A 178 16.20 -10.86 6.53
CA GLU A 178 17.04 -9.92 7.29
C GLU A 178 18.28 -9.49 6.50
N SER A 179 18.94 -10.40 5.79
CA SER A 179 20.15 -10.08 5.02
C SER A 179 19.93 -9.20 3.78
N ILE A 180 18.69 -9.13 3.28
CA ILE A 180 18.34 -8.39 2.05
C ILE A 180 17.45 -7.17 2.32
N ARG A 181 16.94 -7.03 3.54
CA ARG A 181 16.05 -5.95 3.95
C ARG A 181 16.84 -4.65 4.09
N PRO A 182 16.41 -3.55 3.45
CA PRO A 182 17.02 -2.25 3.68
C PRO A 182 16.61 -1.67 5.05
N GLU A 183 17.52 -0.90 5.64
CA GLU A 183 17.27 -0.21 6.90
C GLU A 183 16.12 0.80 6.79
N GLY A 184 15.32 0.90 7.84
CA GLY A 184 14.13 1.76 7.88
C GLY A 184 12.85 1.12 7.32
N PHE A 185 12.88 -0.17 6.96
CA PHE A 185 11.70 -0.91 6.50
C PHE A 185 11.44 -2.18 7.31
N GLY A 186 10.19 -2.48 7.61
CA GLY A 186 9.73 -3.77 8.12
C GLY A 186 9.27 -4.65 6.97
N VAL A 187 9.18 -5.95 7.24
CA VAL A 187 8.80 -6.94 6.23
C VAL A 187 7.83 -7.96 6.81
N ILE A 188 6.74 -8.23 6.10
CA ILE A 188 5.85 -9.36 6.38
C ILE A 188 6.06 -10.42 5.31
N ILE A 189 6.57 -11.59 5.70
CA ILE A 189 6.79 -12.73 4.83
C ILE A 189 5.47 -13.49 4.65
N ARG A 190 5.02 -13.61 3.41
CA ARG A 190 3.74 -14.24 3.02
C ARG A 190 3.88 -15.76 2.99
N THR A 191 2.74 -16.45 3.00
CA THR A 191 2.71 -17.93 2.94
C THR A 191 3.34 -18.49 1.67
N VAL A 192 3.22 -17.78 0.54
CA VAL A 192 3.77 -18.19 -0.77
C VAL A 192 5.31 -18.20 -0.79
N ALA A 193 5.96 -17.61 0.23
CA ALA A 193 7.40 -17.61 0.38
C ALA A 193 7.97 -18.95 0.90
N GLU A 194 7.11 -19.83 1.41
CA GLU A 194 7.53 -21.14 1.96
C GLU A 194 8.28 -21.97 0.92
N GLY A 195 9.46 -22.46 1.29
CA GLY A 195 10.37 -23.23 0.44
C GLY A 195 11.11 -22.42 -0.63
N LYS A 196 10.87 -21.10 -0.74
CA LYS A 196 11.50 -20.27 -1.76
C LYS A 196 12.98 -20.02 -1.50
N LYS A 197 13.73 -19.93 -2.60
CA LYS A 197 15.18 -19.69 -2.60
C LYS A 197 15.48 -18.20 -2.42
N VAL A 198 16.67 -17.88 -1.92
CA VAL A 198 17.14 -16.50 -1.69
C VAL A 198 16.99 -15.63 -2.94
N ALA A 199 17.32 -16.16 -4.11
CA ALA A 199 17.23 -15.42 -5.37
C ALA A 199 15.81 -14.91 -5.67
N GLU A 200 14.78 -15.72 -5.42
CA GLU A 200 13.38 -15.33 -5.63
C GLU A 200 12.94 -14.25 -4.62
N LEU A 201 13.33 -14.42 -3.34
CA LEU A 201 13.02 -13.46 -2.28
C LEU A 201 13.74 -12.12 -2.50
N HIS A 202 14.99 -12.15 -2.94
CA HIS A 202 15.78 -10.97 -3.25
C HIS A 202 15.22 -10.21 -4.45
N ASN A 203 14.76 -10.92 -5.49
CA ASN A 203 14.09 -10.29 -6.62
C ASN A 203 12.79 -9.58 -6.20
N ASP A 204 11.95 -10.24 -5.39
CA ASP A 204 10.71 -9.63 -4.86
C ASP A 204 11.02 -8.39 -4.00
N MET A 205 12.04 -8.46 -3.13
CA MET A 205 12.50 -7.31 -2.35
C MET A 205 12.95 -6.14 -3.25
N ASN A 206 13.73 -6.40 -4.29
CA ASN A 206 14.20 -5.36 -5.21
C ASN A 206 13.05 -4.69 -5.95
N GLN A 207 12.04 -5.45 -6.36
CA GLN A 207 10.83 -4.90 -6.98
C GLN A 207 10.07 -3.98 -6.02
N LEU A 208 9.98 -4.34 -4.74
CA LEU A 208 9.35 -3.52 -3.71
C LEU A 208 10.11 -2.22 -3.44
N ILE A 209 11.44 -2.29 -3.43
CA ILE A 209 12.29 -1.09 -3.29
C ILE A 209 12.20 -0.20 -4.51
N GLU A 210 12.10 -0.76 -5.70
CA GLU A 210 11.87 0.04 -6.91
C GLU A 210 10.51 0.75 -6.88
N LYS A 211 9.44 0.06 -6.43
CA LYS A 211 8.13 0.70 -6.19
C LYS A 211 8.25 1.87 -5.21
N TRP A 212 9.05 1.73 -4.14
CA TRP A 212 9.30 2.82 -3.19
C TRP A 212 10.05 3.99 -3.83
N ASN A 213 11.09 3.72 -4.62
CA ASN A 213 11.86 4.74 -5.32
C ASN A 213 10.98 5.54 -6.30
N ILE A 214 10.15 4.86 -7.08
CA ILE A 214 9.17 5.49 -7.98
C ILE A 214 8.20 6.39 -7.19
N CYS A 215 7.66 5.89 -6.07
CA CYS A 215 6.79 6.67 -5.20
C CYS A 215 7.49 7.96 -4.71
N PHE A 216 8.71 7.83 -4.19
CA PHE A 216 9.52 8.97 -3.74
C PHE A 216 9.72 10.01 -4.85
N GLU A 217 10.14 9.58 -6.03
CA GLU A 217 10.36 10.49 -7.16
C GLU A 217 9.07 11.20 -7.60
N ASN A 218 7.95 10.48 -7.62
CA ASN A 218 6.67 11.06 -8.00
C ASN A 218 6.18 12.07 -6.95
N ILE A 219 6.42 11.84 -5.65
CA ILE A 219 6.14 12.84 -4.61
C ILE A 219 6.95 14.12 -4.84
N GLN A 220 8.21 14.01 -5.27
CA GLN A 220 9.06 15.17 -5.57
C GLN A 220 8.59 15.95 -6.80
N LYS A 221 8.23 15.24 -7.88
CA LYS A 221 7.99 15.82 -9.22
C LYS A 221 6.54 16.29 -9.42
N ASN A 222 5.57 15.55 -8.90
CA ASN A 222 4.17 15.77 -9.24
C ASN A 222 3.54 16.94 -8.47
N LYS A 223 2.53 17.57 -9.08
CA LYS A 223 1.68 18.54 -8.38
C LYS A 223 0.67 17.80 -7.50
N ILE A 224 0.21 18.44 -6.43
CA ILE A 224 -0.78 17.88 -5.51
C ILE A 224 -2.16 18.44 -5.86
N PRO A 225 -3.22 17.61 -5.90
CA PRO A 225 -3.20 16.17 -5.66
C PRO A 225 -2.67 15.36 -6.85
N SER A 226 -2.06 14.20 -6.58
CA SER A 226 -1.62 13.27 -7.63
C SER A 226 -1.49 11.84 -7.14
N LYS A 227 -1.63 10.90 -8.08
CA LYS A 227 -1.18 9.52 -7.90
C LYS A 227 0.35 9.50 -7.93
N VAL A 228 0.95 8.83 -6.96
CA VAL A 228 2.42 8.70 -6.83
C VAL A 228 2.91 7.26 -7.00
N LEU A 229 2.02 6.27 -6.87
CA LEU A 229 2.29 4.89 -7.27
C LEU A 229 0.99 4.23 -7.71
N SER A 230 1.04 3.47 -8.80
CA SER A 230 -0.07 2.60 -9.21
C SER A 230 0.21 1.18 -8.72
N GLU A 231 -0.82 0.48 -8.24
CA GLU A 231 -0.77 -0.95 -8.02
C GLU A 231 -0.76 -1.70 -9.36
N GLU A 232 -0.36 -2.98 -9.30
CA GLU A 232 -0.50 -3.91 -10.43
C GLU A 232 -1.96 -3.98 -10.94
N ASP A 233 -2.13 -4.27 -12.23
CA ASP A 233 -3.45 -4.52 -12.79
C ASP A 233 -4.18 -5.65 -12.03
N ARG A 234 -5.51 -5.66 -12.08
CA ARG A 234 -6.31 -6.60 -11.27
C ARG A 234 -5.99 -8.06 -11.55
N ALA A 235 -5.64 -8.43 -12.79
CA ALA A 235 -5.28 -9.80 -13.10
C ALA A 235 -3.96 -10.18 -12.44
N SER A 236 -2.94 -9.33 -12.56
CA SER A 236 -1.64 -9.47 -11.90
C SER A 236 -1.78 -9.52 -10.37
N ALA A 237 -2.60 -8.65 -9.78
CA ALA A 237 -2.90 -8.66 -8.35
C ALA A 237 -3.59 -9.97 -7.91
N ILE A 238 -4.57 -10.47 -8.67
CA ILE A 238 -5.23 -11.75 -8.40
C ILE A 238 -4.23 -12.91 -8.49
N LEU A 239 -3.35 -12.92 -9.50
CA LEU A 239 -2.29 -13.93 -9.63
C LEU A 239 -1.34 -13.91 -8.43
N ARG A 240 -0.91 -12.71 -8.02
CA ARG A 240 -0.05 -12.52 -6.84
C ARG A 240 -0.69 -13.03 -5.56
N ASP A 241 -2.00 -12.80 -5.40
CA ASP A 241 -2.68 -12.99 -4.12
C ASP A 241 -3.38 -14.35 -3.97
N ASN A 242 -3.78 -14.99 -5.09
CA ASN A 242 -4.57 -16.22 -5.08
C ASN A 242 -3.89 -17.46 -5.66
N PHE A 243 -2.78 -17.30 -6.40
CA PHE A 243 -2.10 -18.40 -7.07
C PHE A 243 -0.73 -18.68 -6.42
N ASN A 244 -0.63 -19.85 -5.80
CA ASN A 244 0.59 -20.35 -5.15
C ASN A 244 1.41 -21.21 -6.10
#